data_AF-A0A2E6SDA4-F1
#
_entry.id   AF-A0A2E6SDA4-F1
#
_cell.length_a   1.000
_cell.length_b   1.000
_cell.length_c   1.000
_cell.angle_alpha   90.00
_cell.angle_beta   90.00
_cell.angle_gamma   90.00
#
_symmetry.space_group_name_H-M   'P 1'
#
loop_
_entity.id
_entity.type
_entity.pdbx_description
1 polymer ?
#
loop_
_entity_poly.entity_id
_entity_poly.type
_entity_poly.pdbx_seq_one_letter_code
_entity_poly.pdbx_strand_id
1 'polypeptide(L)'
;MIRKRKTRALKKLRWRIEYGAFLVVENIIRLFTMEAIWRGGARLSGLAYLFASRRTIVRSNLRTVLGPETGDRELTRLTREVFRHTPANLLTALKGAQLPSHLVREAITYDNEEILETAVARRKGVIIVAAHMGNFELLTQALGAFRPELKVAGIYRPLNNIYLDTIIRERRAHRGMKLFAKYTSYHGPIKWVRKQGILGIVADQRVGRSGSITPFFGRLMSMSPLPAFIHKHTGAPIIGISMKTTSPGKWKVAFHEPEISEGEDVTTAHIAALLETIVTQSIIDVFWMQDLWRMNTTRPLELPGREGPMRLQGDRDKPLYPFSILVRVPDNGPEFAQTIPALTALAHSRPDCDLHLLARERIRNDASSSGVTHTFHSIEGNKLPSGLILAIAFTDHERTTRELAHLYAGPTYTLPSTMQSRENWHSVPIEENLSPEDRWLGLARSLGMHDPPPQWTYV
;
A
#
# COMPACT_ATOMS: atom_id res chain seq x y z
N MET A 1 33.37 -24.28 -0.32
CA MET A 1 33.16 -23.77 1.06
C MET A 1 33.84 -22.41 1.32
N ILE A 2 35.05 -22.16 0.79
CA ILE A 2 35.82 -20.91 0.97
C ILE A 2 35.13 -19.66 0.36
N ARG A 3 34.54 -19.77 -0.84
CA ARG A 3 33.83 -18.65 -1.51
C ARG A 3 32.63 -18.14 -0.71
N LYS A 4 31.84 -19.04 -0.09
CA LYS A 4 30.73 -18.72 0.83
C LYS A 4 31.21 -18.07 2.14
N ARG A 5 32.38 -18.48 2.67
CA ARG A 5 33.01 -17.85 3.84
C ARG A 5 33.50 -16.43 3.54
N LYS A 6 34.16 -16.20 2.39
CA LYS A 6 34.60 -14.86 1.95
C LYS A 6 33.42 -13.90 1.75
N THR A 7 32.33 -14.36 1.13
CA THR A 7 31.10 -13.54 0.99
C THR A 7 30.47 -13.20 2.34
N ARG A 8 30.48 -14.12 3.31
CA ARG A 8 29.97 -13.85 4.67
C ARG A 8 30.84 -12.85 5.43
N ALA A 9 32.17 -12.92 5.27
CA ALA A 9 33.10 -11.98 5.88
C ALA A 9 32.94 -10.56 5.29
N LEU A 10 32.88 -10.44 3.96
CA LEU A 10 32.63 -9.17 3.28
C LEU A 10 31.27 -8.56 3.67
N LYS A 11 30.22 -9.38 3.78
CA LYS A 11 28.91 -8.93 4.25
C LYS A 11 28.97 -8.39 5.68
N LYS A 12 29.68 -9.07 6.58
CA LYS A 12 29.88 -8.60 7.96
C LYS A 12 30.70 -7.31 8.02
N LEU A 13 31.74 -7.18 7.20
CA LEU A 13 32.53 -5.94 7.12
C LEU A 13 31.67 -4.78 6.62
N ARG A 14 30.91 -4.98 5.53
CA ARG A 14 29.96 -3.98 5.03
C ARG A 14 28.97 -3.55 6.11
N TRP A 15 28.39 -4.50 6.84
CA TRP A 15 27.49 -4.20 7.95
C TRP A 15 28.14 -3.40 9.08
N ARG A 16 29.42 -3.65 9.39
CA ARG A 16 30.18 -2.86 10.37
C ARG A 16 30.46 -1.44 9.87
N ILE A 17 30.76 -1.27 8.58
CA ILE A 17 30.95 0.05 7.97
C ILE A 17 29.64 0.84 7.99
N GLU A 18 28.53 0.22 7.55
CA GLU A 18 27.18 0.80 7.62
C GLU A 18 26.83 1.23 9.05
N TYR A 19 27.16 0.38 10.04
CA TYR A 19 26.96 0.68 11.46
C TYR A 19 27.83 1.85 11.94
N GLY A 20 29.12 1.89 11.59
CA GLY A 20 30.00 3.00 11.93
C GLY A 20 29.54 4.32 11.31
N ALA A 21 29.15 4.30 10.04
CA ALA A 21 28.59 5.47 9.36
C ALA A 21 27.30 5.97 10.02
N PHE A 22 26.40 5.05 10.40
CA PHE A 22 25.20 5.39 11.16
C PHE A 22 25.54 6.10 12.48
N LEU A 23 26.50 5.59 13.25
CA LEU A 23 26.92 6.22 14.51
C LEU A 23 27.50 7.62 14.27
N VAL A 24 28.32 7.82 13.24
CA VAL A 24 28.88 9.14 12.90
C VAL A 24 27.75 10.12 12.58
N VAL A 25 26.82 9.73 11.71
CA VAL A 25 25.67 10.56 11.34
C VAL A 25 24.80 10.88 12.56
N GLU A 26 24.50 9.87 13.38
CA GLU A 26 23.71 10.06 14.60
C GLU A 26 24.39 11.04 15.56
N ASN A 27 25.71 10.92 15.79
CA ASN A 27 26.45 11.83 16.67
C ASN A 27 26.50 13.26 16.12
N ILE A 28 26.65 13.45 14.81
CA ILE A 28 26.59 14.78 14.19
C ILE A 28 25.19 15.39 14.38
N ILE A 29 24.13 14.63 14.09
CA ILE A 29 22.74 15.11 14.20
C ILE A 29 22.42 15.54 15.64
N ARG A 30 22.98 14.87 16.67
CA ARG A 30 22.75 15.26 18.07
C ARG A 30 23.13 16.71 18.39
N LEU A 31 24.11 17.28 17.69
CA LEU A 31 24.60 18.64 17.92
C LEU A 31 23.58 19.73 17.53
N PHE A 32 22.54 19.39 16.76
CA PHE A 32 21.60 20.34 16.21
C PHE A 32 20.22 20.24 16.88
N THR A 33 19.47 21.35 16.96
CA THR A 33 18.07 21.32 17.43
C THR A 33 17.17 20.52 16.48
N MET A 34 16.04 20.01 16.97
CA MET A 34 15.06 19.32 16.12
C MET A 34 14.60 20.19 14.94
N GLU A 35 14.44 21.49 15.18
CA GLU A 35 14.15 22.48 14.15
C GLU A 35 15.26 22.56 13.08
N ALA A 36 16.52 22.69 13.50
CA ALA A 36 17.64 22.79 12.56
C ALA A 36 17.78 21.51 11.71
N ILE A 37 17.62 20.34 12.32
CA ILE A 37 17.62 19.04 11.61
C ILE A 37 16.47 18.98 10.62
N TRP A 38 15.26 19.36 11.05
CA TRP A 38 14.08 19.35 10.18
C TRP A 38 14.28 20.28 8.98
N ARG A 39 14.72 21.52 9.20
CA ARG A 39 15.02 22.49 8.12
C ARG A 39 16.15 22.00 7.20
N GLY A 40 17.18 21.35 7.77
CA GLY A 40 18.25 20.73 7.01
C GLY A 40 17.73 19.62 6.08
N GLY A 41 16.95 18.69 6.61
CA GLY A 41 16.30 17.65 5.82
C GLY A 41 15.36 18.19 4.75
N ALA A 42 14.57 19.21 5.08
CA ALA A 42 13.70 19.90 4.14
C ALA A 42 14.47 20.55 2.98
N ARG A 43 15.69 21.05 3.20
CA ARG A 43 16.56 21.58 2.12
C ARG A 43 17.16 20.46 1.26
N LEU A 44 17.47 19.30 1.84
CA LEU A 44 17.95 18.13 1.09
C LEU A 44 16.90 17.57 0.12
N SER A 45 15.64 17.96 0.27
CA SER A 45 14.55 17.56 -0.62
C SER A 45 14.79 17.88 -2.09
N GLY A 46 15.53 18.96 -2.41
CA GLY A 46 15.88 19.30 -3.79
C GLY A 46 16.66 18.17 -4.48
N LEU A 47 17.57 17.51 -3.75
CA LEU A 47 18.30 16.32 -4.23
C LEU A 47 17.41 15.09 -4.23
N ALA A 48 16.57 14.90 -3.20
CA ALA A 48 15.64 13.77 -3.15
C ALA A 48 14.64 13.81 -4.32
N TYR A 49 14.23 15.00 -4.76
CA TYR A 49 13.31 15.20 -5.87
C TYR A 49 13.90 14.81 -7.24
N LEU A 50 15.23 14.66 -7.34
CA LEU A 50 15.91 14.16 -8.55
C LEU A 50 15.69 12.66 -8.78
N PHE A 51 15.28 11.90 -7.76
CA PHE A 51 14.96 10.47 -7.90
C PHE A 51 13.60 10.28 -8.58
N ALA A 52 13.57 10.35 -9.90
CA ALA A 52 12.36 10.32 -10.73
C ALA A 52 11.43 9.13 -10.43
N SER A 53 11.98 7.94 -10.16
CA SER A 53 11.20 6.74 -9.84
C SER A 53 10.37 6.90 -8.56
N ARG A 54 10.94 7.51 -7.51
CA ARG A 54 10.22 7.80 -6.26
C ARG A 54 9.18 8.89 -6.45
N ARG A 55 9.47 9.89 -7.28
CA ARG A 55 8.53 10.96 -7.61
C ARG A 55 7.26 10.41 -8.26
N THR A 56 7.40 9.47 -9.21
CA THR A 56 6.25 8.82 -9.84
C THR A 56 5.40 8.04 -8.85
N ILE A 57 6.02 7.31 -7.91
CA ILE A 57 5.30 6.58 -6.85
C ILE A 57 4.52 7.52 -5.95
N VAL A 58 5.17 8.56 -5.40
CA VAL A 58 4.51 9.54 -4.52
C VAL A 58 3.35 10.22 -5.25
N ARG A 59 3.56 10.64 -6.50
CA ARG A 59 2.53 11.28 -7.31
C ARG A 59 1.33 10.35 -7.58
N SER A 60 1.58 9.07 -7.86
CA SER A 60 0.55 8.05 -8.07
C SER A 60 -0.28 7.82 -6.79
N ASN A 61 0.40 7.71 -5.65
CA ASN A 61 -0.27 7.53 -4.36
C ASN A 61 -1.15 8.75 -4.03
N LEU A 62 -0.61 9.97 -4.16
CA LEU A 62 -1.36 11.20 -3.90
C LEU A 62 -2.56 11.34 -4.83
N ARG A 63 -2.46 10.97 -6.12
CA ARG A 63 -3.62 10.99 -7.03
C ARG A 63 -4.70 9.98 -6.65
N THR A 64 -4.32 8.85 -6.05
CA THR A 64 -5.30 7.89 -5.52
C THR A 64 -6.02 8.48 -4.31
N VAL A 65 -5.27 9.04 -3.36
CA VAL A 65 -5.80 9.63 -2.11
C VAL A 65 -6.68 10.85 -2.37
N LEU A 66 -6.30 11.71 -3.33
CA LEU A 66 -6.94 12.98 -3.60
C LEU A 66 -8.05 12.92 -4.67
N GLY A 67 -8.25 11.76 -5.31
CA GLY A 67 -9.23 11.61 -6.39
C GLY A 67 -8.75 12.10 -7.78
N PRO A 68 -9.46 11.68 -8.84
CA PRO A 68 -9.05 11.90 -10.23
C PRO A 68 -9.17 13.37 -10.67
N GLU A 69 -10.06 14.12 -10.04
CA GLU A 69 -10.35 15.54 -10.29
C GLU A 69 -9.21 16.47 -9.85
N THR A 70 -8.26 15.98 -9.05
CA THR A 70 -7.15 16.80 -8.57
C THR A 70 -6.24 17.23 -9.72
N GLY A 71 -6.19 18.54 -9.94
CA GLY A 71 -5.40 19.17 -10.99
C GLY A 71 -3.88 18.95 -10.86
N ASP A 72 -3.20 18.89 -11.99
CA ASP A 72 -1.77 18.54 -12.05
C ASP A 72 -0.83 19.50 -11.31
N ARG A 73 -1.20 20.79 -11.24
CA ARG A 73 -0.44 21.80 -10.49
C ARG A 73 -0.47 21.51 -8.99
N GLU A 74 -1.65 21.22 -8.46
CA GLU A 74 -1.84 20.92 -7.04
C GLU A 74 -1.16 19.61 -6.66
N LEU A 75 -1.34 18.57 -7.48
CA LEU A 75 -0.67 17.29 -7.29
C LEU A 75 0.87 17.43 -7.29
N THR A 76 1.42 18.31 -8.15
CA THR A 76 2.86 18.61 -8.18
C THR A 76 3.31 19.35 -6.92
N ARG A 77 2.52 20.32 -6.45
CA ARG A 77 2.78 21.07 -5.21
C ARG A 77 2.84 20.13 -4.01
N LEU A 78 1.82 19.29 -3.83
CA LEU A 78 1.76 18.31 -2.74
C LEU A 78 2.86 17.26 -2.83
N THR A 79 3.18 16.79 -4.04
CA THR A 79 4.33 15.89 -4.25
C THR A 79 5.62 16.53 -3.73
N ARG A 80 5.88 17.82 -4.03
CA ARG A 80 7.06 18.53 -3.53
C ARG A 80 7.05 18.64 -2.00
N GLU A 81 5.91 18.91 -1.39
CA GLU A 81 5.80 18.97 0.08
C GLU A 81 6.07 17.62 0.74
N VAL A 82 5.58 16.50 0.18
CA VAL A 82 5.93 15.16 0.66
C VAL A 82 7.44 14.93 0.60
N PHE A 83 8.09 15.32 -0.51
CA PHE A 83 9.55 15.23 -0.66
C PHE A 83 10.31 16.14 0.28
N ARG A 84 9.70 17.24 0.74
CA ARG A 84 10.25 18.15 1.75
C ARG A 84 10.14 17.56 3.15
N HIS A 85 8.98 17.01 3.50
CA HIS A 85 8.70 16.45 4.83
C HIS A 85 9.40 15.11 5.06
N THR A 86 9.50 14.25 4.04
CA THR A 86 10.09 12.91 4.17
C THR A 86 11.52 12.91 4.75
N PRO A 87 12.52 13.58 4.14
CA PRO A 87 13.87 13.63 4.70
C PRO A 87 13.93 14.41 6.01
N ALA A 88 13.11 15.44 6.19
CA ALA A 88 13.03 16.21 7.43
C ALA A 88 12.58 15.33 8.62
N ASN A 89 11.52 14.55 8.43
CA ASN A 89 11.02 13.59 9.42
C ASN A 89 11.96 12.40 9.60
N LEU A 90 12.59 11.89 8.54
CA LEU A 90 13.56 10.79 8.65
C LEU A 90 14.82 11.19 9.44
N LEU A 91 15.37 12.38 9.19
CA LEU A 91 16.56 12.85 9.93
C LEU A 91 16.24 13.18 11.38
N THR A 92 15.10 13.80 11.64
CA THR A 92 14.65 14.06 13.02
C THR A 92 14.34 12.77 13.78
N ALA A 93 13.87 11.71 13.10
CA ALA A 93 13.66 10.39 13.68
C ALA A 93 14.95 9.75 14.23
N LEU A 94 16.10 9.97 13.59
CA LEU A 94 17.41 9.49 14.05
C LEU A 94 17.78 10.05 15.43
N LYS A 95 17.38 11.30 15.72
CA LYS A 95 17.55 11.92 17.05
C LYS A 95 16.42 11.58 18.01
N GLY A 96 15.19 11.48 17.50
CA GLY A 96 13.96 11.33 18.29
C GLY A 96 13.99 10.15 19.27
N ALA A 97 14.56 9.02 18.86
CA ALA A 97 14.69 7.81 19.68
C ALA A 97 15.57 7.97 20.92
N GLN A 98 16.24 9.11 21.10
CA GLN A 98 17.18 9.37 22.20
C GLN A 98 17.01 10.72 22.87
N LEU A 99 16.03 11.52 22.41
CA LEU A 99 15.71 12.76 23.09
C LEU A 99 15.35 12.46 24.55
N PRO A 100 15.78 13.25 25.53
CA PRO A 100 15.28 13.17 26.90
C PRO A 100 13.79 13.55 26.95
N SER A 101 13.07 13.08 27.97
CA SER A 101 11.60 13.21 28.00
C SER A 101 11.12 14.67 28.00
N HIS A 102 11.85 15.62 28.59
CA HIS A 102 11.47 17.04 28.53
C HIS A 102 11.50 17.59 27.10
N LEU A 103 12.52 17.26 26.30
CA LEU A 103 12.58 17.69 24.89
C LEU A 103 11.54 16.99 24.01
N VAL A 104 11.15 15.76 24.34
CA VAL A 104 10.00 15.10 23.69
C VAL A 104 8.72 15.88 24.00
N ARG A 105 8.54 16.29 25.26
CA ARG A 105 7.37 17.06 25.70
C ARG A 105 7.29 18.45 25.09
N GLU A 106 8.42 19.11 24.88
CA GLU A 106 8.47 20.38 24.17
C GLU A 106 8.17 20.24 22.67
N ALA A 107 8.49 19.09 22.06
CA ALA A 107 8.36 18.86 20.63
C ALA A 107 6.96 18.41 20.19
N ILE A 108 6.13 17.93 21.13
CA ILE A 108 4.83 17.31 20.84
C ILE A 108 3.72 18.01 21.61
N THR A 109 2.63 18.31 20.93
CA THR A 109 1.33 18.61 21.54
C THR A 109 0.33 17.50 21.23
N TYR A 110 -0.69 17.35 22.08
CA TYR A 110 -1.74 16.35 21.92
C TYR A 110 -3.09 17.00 21.66
N ASP A 111 -3.89 16.35 20.82
CA ASP A 111 -5.32 16.54 20.68
C ASP A 111 -6.04 15.23 21.00
N ASN A 112 -7.23 15.36 21.56
CA ASN A 112 -8.15 14.27 21.88
C ASN A 112 -7.55 13.16 22.76
N GLU A 113 -6.72 13.52 23.75
CA GLU A 113 -6.09 12.55 24.66
C GLU A 113 -7.13 11.75 25.45
N GLU A 114 -8.32 12.31 25.70
CA GLU A 114 -9.44 11.66 26.37
C GLU A 114 -9.88 10.33 25.71
N ILE A 115 -9.64 10.16 24.41
CA ILE A 115 -9.88 8.88 23.70
C ILE A 115 -8.95 7.78 24.22
N LEU A 116 -7.66 8.11 24.39
CA LEU A 116 -6.69 7.18 24.98
C LEU A 116 -7.05 6.88 26.43
N GLU A 117 -7.40 7.89 27.20
CA GLU A 117 -7.75 7.73 28.62
C GLU A 117 -8.97 6.84 28.79
N THR A 118 -10.01 7.06 27.98
CA THR A 118 -11.21 6.24 27.93
C THR A 118 -10.88 4.79 27.56
N ALA A 119 -10.02 4.58 26.55
CA ALA A 119 -9.60 3.24 26.15
C ALA A 119 -8.81 2.51 27.25
N VAL A 120 -7.89 3.21 27.92
CA VAL A 120 -7.11 2.68 29.05
C VAL A 120 -8.01 2.34 30.25
N ALA A 121 -8.98 3.20 30.55
CA ALA A 121 -9.93 3.01 31.65
C ALA A 121 -10.76 1.71 31.52
N ARG A 122 -10.94 1.18 30.30
CA ARG A 122 -11.60 -0.11 30.07
C ARG A 122 -10.83 -1.32 30.61
N ARG A 123 -9.56 -1.17 30.99
CA ARG A 123 -8.73 -2.23 31.61
C ARG A 123 -8.64 -3.55 30.81
N LYS A 124 -8.74 -3.46 29.48
CA LYS A 124 -8.57 -4.59 28.54
C LYS A 124 -7.26 -4.54 27.74
N GLY A 125 -6.40 -3.56 28.03
CA GLY A 125 -5.30 -3.17 27.15
C GLY A 125 -5.80 -2.28 26.01
N VAL A 126 -4.91 -1.79 25.16
CA VAL A 126 -5.27 -0.91 24.03
C VAL A 126 -4.47 -1.30 22.79
N ILE A 127 -5.13 -1.32 21.64
CA ILE A 127 -4.48 -1.49 20.34
C ILE A 127 -4.45 -0.11 19.67
N ILE A 128 -3.26 0.42 19.43
CA ILE A 128 -3.08 1.70 18.74
C ILE A 128 -2.68 1.43 17.30
N VAL A 129 -3.49 1.90 16.35
CA VAL A 129 -3.21 1.84 14.91
C VAL A 129 -2.62 3.16 14.46
N ALA A 130 -1.53 3.10 13.68
CA ALA A 130 -0.87 4.26 13.12
C ALA A 130 -0.56 4.07 11.62
N ALA A 131 -0.31 5.19 10.94
CA ALA A 131 0.34 5.22 9.63
C ALA A 131 1.81 5.62 9.76
N HIS A 132 2.63 5.35 8.74
CA HIS A 132 4.00 5.88 8.66
C HIS A 132 3.95 7.37 8.32
N MET A 133 3.59 8.21 9.28
CA MET A 133 3.47 9.66 9.11
C MET A 133 4.19 10.46 10.19
N GLY A 134 4.59 11.67 9.83
CA GLY A 134 5.31 12.58 10.73
C GLY A 134 6.63 11.96 11.20
N ASN A 135 7.07 12.33 12.39
CA ASN A 135 8.21 11.69 13.05
C ASN A 135 7.77 10.44 13.82
N PHE A 136 7.45 9.37 13.09
CA PHE A 136 6.93 8.13 13.65
C PHE A 136 7.86 7.46 14.69
N GLU A 137 9.19 7.66 14.62
CA GLU A 137 10.10 7.18 15.68
C GLU A 137 9.89 7.96 16.98
N LEU A 138 9.76 9.29 16.91
CA LEU A 138 9.46 10.10 18.08
C LEU A 138 8.07 9.75 18.65
N LEU A 139 7.10 9.45 17.80
CA LEU A 139 5.77 8.98 18.22
C LEU A 139 5.86 7.72 19.09
N THR A 140 6.73 6.76 18.72
CA THR A 140 6.91 5.52 19.51
C THR A 140 7.43 5.80 20.93
N GLN A 141 8.14 6.91 21.11
CA GLN A 141 8.69 7.33 22.40
C GLN A 141 7.77 8.28 23.16
N ALA A 142 6.83 8.93 22.47
CA ALA A 142 5.99 9.99 23.03
C ALA A 142 5.17 9.48 24.23
N LEU A 143 4.45 8.36 24.08
CA LEU A 143 3.66 7.80 25.17
C LEU A 143 4.52 7.49 26.42
N GLY A 144 5.70 6.88 26.26
CA GLY A 144 6.59 6.64 27.39
C GLY A 144 7.21 7.89 28.00
N ALA A 145 7.27 9.00 27.25
CA ALA A 145 7.77 10.29 27.74
C ALA A 145 6.69 11.08 28.51
N PHE A 146 5.44 11.04 28.07
CA PHE A 146 4.31 11.75 28.69
C PHE A 146 3.62 10.94 29.78
N ARG A 147 3.47 9.62 29.55
CA ARG A 147 2.69 8.68 30.36
C ARG A 147 3.57 7.46 30.74
N PRO A 148 4.64 7.65 31.53
CA PRO A 148 5.60 6.59 31.86
C PRO A 148 4.99 5.40 32.63
N GLU A 149 3.81 5.57 33.22
CA GLU A 149 3.04 4.53 33.87
C GLU A 149 2.44 3.52 32.88
N LEU A 150 2.27 3.90 31.61
CA LEU A 150 1.68 3.04 30.58
C LEU A 150 2.72 2.05 30.02
N LYS A 151 2.33 0.78 29.97
CA LYS A 151 3.16 -0.28 29.39
C LYS A 151 2.95 -0.33 27.88
N VAL A 152 3.89 0.22 27.13
CA VAL A 152 3.81 0.29 25.66
C VAL A 152 4.65 -0.80 24.99
N ALA A 153 4.09 -1.43 23.95
CA ALA A 153 4.81 -2.30 23.04
C ALA A 153 4.57 -1.91 21.59
N GLY A 154 5.47 -2.31 20.71
CA GLY A 154 5.30 -2.16 19.26
C GLY A 154 5.77 -3.38 18.49
N ILE A 155 5.19 -3.57 17.31
CA ILE A 155 5.62 -4.61 16.38
C ILE A 155 6.66 -4.04 15.42
N TYR A 156 7.79 -4.73 15.26
CA TYR A 156 8.87 -4.28 14.37
C TYR A 156 9.35 -5.40 13.45
N ARG A 157 9.86 -5.01 12.27
CA ARG A 157 10.61 -5.91 11.40
C ARG A 157 12.10 -5.81 11.75
N PRO A 158 12.76 -6.92 12.10
CA PRO A 158 14.22 -6.91 12.28
C PRO A 158 14.95 -6.40 11.05
N LEU A 159 15.95 -5.56 11.26
CA LEU A 159 16.77 -5.05 10.18
C LEU A 159 17.73 -6.14 9.66
N ASN A 160 18.03 -6.07 8.37
CA ASN A 160 18.95 -7.03 7.76
C ASN A 160 20.35 -6.94 8.38
N ASN A 161 20.82 -5.74 8.72
CA ASN A 161 22.09 -5.50 9.39
C ASN A 161 21.90 -5.68 10.90
N ILE A 162 22.47 -6.75 11.45
CA ILE A 162 22.33 -7.13 12.86
C ILE A 162 22.86 -6.08 13.85
N TYR A 163 23.88 -5.31 13.48
CA TYR A 163 24.44 -4.29 14.39
C TYR A 163 23.49 -3.09 14.50
N LEU A 164 22.92 -2.68 13.36
CA LEU A 164 21.88 -1.65 13.31
C LEU A 164 20.60 -2.12 14.00
N ASP A 165 20.20 -3.38 13.83
CA ASP A 165 19.03 -3.95 14.51
C ASP A 165 19.19 -3.86 16.03
N THR A 166 20.34 -4.28 16.57
CA THR A 166 20.60 -4.25 18.01
C THR A 166 20.49 -2.84 18.58
N ILE A 167 21.22 -1.86 18.01
CA ILE A 167 21.23 -0.50 18.55
C ILE A 167 19.85 0.17 18.45
N ILE A 168 19.12 0.00 17.33
CA ILE A 168 17.79 0.59 17.16
C ILE A 168 16.80 -0.01 18.16
N ARG A 169 16.89 -1.31 18.44
CA ARG A 169 16.07 -1.95 19.47
C ARG A 169 16.38 -1.43 20.85
N GLU A 170 17.67 -1.28 21.19
CA GLU A 170 18.10 -0.71 22.47
C GLU A 170 17.60 0.72 22.65
N ARG A 171 17.70 1.56 21.60
CA ARG A 171 17.15 2.92 21.63
C ARG A 171 15.65 2.90 21.86
N ARG A 172 14.90 2.17 21.05
CA ARG A 172 13.43 2.12 21.20
C ARG A 172 13.01 1.59 22.57
N ALA A 173 13.75 0.64 23.14
CA ALA A 173 13.47 0.06 24.46
C ALA A 173 13.86 0.94 25.64
N HIS A 174 14.58 2.06 25.44
CA HIS A 174 15.18 2.82 26.53
C HIS A 174 14.14 3.42 27.51
N ARG A 175 12.88 3.58 27.09
CA ARG A 175 11.75 4.02 27.94
C ARG A 175 10.83 2.88 28.38
N GLY A 176 11.34 1.65 28.41
CA GLY A 176 10.54 0.48 28.78
C GLY A 176 9.61 -0.02 27.66
N MET A 177 9.70 0.53 26.45
CA MET A 177 8.94 0.02 25.31
C MET A 177 9.36 -1.42 24.98
N LYS A 178 8.39 -2.33 24.92
CA LYS A 178 8.64 -3.71 24.48
C LYS A 178 8.54 -3.80 22.96
N LEU A 179 9.48 -4.51 22.32
CA LEU A 179 9.43 -4.78 20.88
C LEU A 179 9.13 -6.24 20.60
N PHE A 180 8.12 -6.49 19.77
CA PHE A 180 7.76 -7.81 19.24
C PHE A 180 8.17 -7.91 17.78
N ALA A 181 8.94 -8.93 17.41
CA ALA A 181 9.39 -9.12 16.04
C ALA A 181 8.24 -9.66 15.17
N LYS A 182 8.06 -9.10 13.96
CA LYS A 182 6.97 -9.46 13.03
C LYS A 182 6.94 -10.95 12.63
N TYR A 183 8.09 -11.63 12.61
CA TYR A 183 8.23 -13.02 12.17
C TYR A 183 8.18 -14.05 13.30
N THR A 184 7.86 -13.61 14.52
CA THR A 184 7.63 -14.49 15.66
C THR A 184 6.14 -14.66 15.91
N SER A 185 5.77 -15.62 16.76
CA SER A 185 4.38 -15.87 17.12
C SER A 185 3.66 -14.62 17.69
N TYR A 186 2.38 -14.47 17.33
CA TYR A 186 1.48 -13.44 17.86
C TYR A 186 1.04 -13.68 19.32
N HIS A 187 1.39 -14.82 19.93
CA HIS A 187 1.09 -15.09 21.34
C HIS A 187 1.68 -14.04 22.29
N GLY A 188 2.89 -13.52 22.00
CA GLY A 188 3.53 -12.48 22.79
C GLY A 188 2.72 -11.18 22.82
N PRO A 189 2.43 -10.57 21.65
CA PRO A 189 1.55 -9.40 21.55
C PRO A 189 0.17 -9.61 22.18
N ILE A 190 -0.49 -10.74 21.94
CA ILE A 190 -1.82 -11.03 22.53
C ILE A 190 -1.73 -11.08 24.07
N LYS A 191 -0.73 -11.76 24.62
CA LYS A 191 -0.51 -11.85 26.07
C LYS A 191 -0.21 -10.47 26.68
N TRP A 192 0.52 -9.62 25.95
CA TRP A 192 0.81 -8.25 26.38
C TRP A 192 -0.46 -7.42 26.53
N VAL A 193 -1.31 -7.43 25.51
CA VAL A 193 -2.59 -6.69 25.52
C VAL A 193 -3.51 -7.22 26.62
N ARG A 194 -3.66 -8.54 26.78
CA ARG A 194 -4.43 -9.15 27.88
C ARG A 194 -3.94 -8.76 29.27
N LYS A 195 -2.66 -8.41 29.41
CA LYS A 195 -2.06 -7.86 30.64
C LYS A 195 -2.18 -6.34 30.73
N GLN A 196 -3.19 -5.77 30.07
CA GLN A 196 -3.51 -4.35 30.06
C GLN A 196 -2.41 -3.46 29.44
N GLY A 197 -1.53 -4.05 28.62
CA GLY A 197 -0.54 -3.32 27.87
C GLY A 197 -1.13 -2.63 26.64
N ILE A 198 -0.47 -1.55 26.21
CA ILE A 198 -0.73 -0.86 24.95
C ILE A 198 0.14 -1.49 23.87
N LEU A 199 -0.44 -1.79 22.70
CA LEU A 199 0.26 -2.32 21.54
C LEU A 199 0.09 -1.40 20.34
N GLY A 200 1.17 -0.74 19.91
CA GLY A 200 1.22 0.05 18.69
C GLY A 200 1.49 -0.81 17.45
N ILE A 201 0.69 -0.60 16.40
CA ILE A 201 0.78 -1.30 15.12
C ILE A 201 0.70 -0.26 14.00
N VAL A 202 1.75 -0.21 13.17
CA VAL A 202 1.76 0.62 11.96
C VAL A 202 1.27 -0.24 10.79
N ALA A 203 0.14 0.12 10.18
CA ALA A 203 -0.65 -0.80 9.34
C ALA A 203 -1.05 -0.25 7.94
N ASP A 204 -0.49 0.89 7.53
CA ASP A 204 -0.74 1.59 6.26
C ASP A 204 0.06 1.04 5.05
N GLN A 205 0.79 -0.07 5.20
CA GLN A 205 1.63 -0.64 4.13
C GLN A 205 1.11 -1.99 3.63
N ARG A 206 1.34 -2.26 2.34
CA ARG A 206 0.92 -3.50 1.67
C ARG A 206 1.62 -4.73 2.26
N VAL A 207 0.86 -5.78 2.55
CA VAL A 207 1.38 -7.04 3.14
C VAL A 207 1.35 -8.25 2.20
N GLY A 208 0.96 -8.06 0.93
CA GLY A 208 0.98 -9.10 -0.10
C GLY A 208 0.02 -10.26 0.20
N ARG A 209 0.32 -11.49 -0.24
CA ARG A 209 -0.60 -12.64 -0.15
C ARG A 209 -1.10 -13.05 1.25
N SER A 210 -0.57 -12.44 2.31
CA SER A 210 -1.02 -12.68 3.68
C SER A 210 -2.08 -11.69 4.19
N GLY A 211 -2.37 -10.65 3.41
CA GLY A 211 -3.35 -9.62 3.78
C GLY A 211 -4.78 -9.96 3.40
N SER A 212 -5.70 -9.20 3.98
CA SER A 212 -7.08 -9.08 3.51
C SER A 212 -7.12 -8.04 2.41
N ILE A 213 -7.86 -8.31 1.33
CA ILE A 213 -8.09 -7.29 0.31
C ILE A 213 -9.15 -6.34 0.83
N THR A 214 -8.84 -5.05 0.85
CA THR A 214 -9.73 -4.02 1.38
C THR A 214 -9.56 -2.75 0.54
N PRO A 215 -10.63 -1.99 0.25
CA PRO A 215 -10.50 -0.66 -0.32
C PRO A 215 -9.73 0.25 0.64
N PHE A 216 -8.71 0.93 0.12
CA PHE A 216 -8.01 2.00 0.81
C PHE A 216 -7.94 3.19 -0.13
N PHE A 217 -8.61 4.28 0.22
CA PHE A 217 -8.95 5.40 -0.66
C PHE A 217 -9.66 4.92 -1.94
N GLY A 218 -10.63 4.02 -1.78
CA GLY A 218 -11.43 3.46 -2.89
C GLY A 218 -10.68 2.50 -3.81
N ARG A 219 -9.38 2.29 -3.65
CA ARG A 219 -8.59 1.37 -4.49
C ARG A 219 -8.17 0.14 -3.70
N LEU A 220 -8.30 -1.04 -4.30
CA LEU A 220 -8.03 -2.31 -3.62
C LEU A 220 -6.56 -2.45 -3.23
N MET A 221 -6.34 -2.72 -1.95
CA MET A 221 -5.03 -2.95 -1.38
C MET A 221 -5.04 -4.17 -0.47
N SER A 222 -3.91 -4.86 -0.41
CA SER A 222 -3.71 -5.95 0.54
C SER A 222 -3.21 -5.41 1.88
N MET A 223 -4.11 -5.32 2.85
CA MET A 223 -3.89 -4.69 4.15
C MET A 223 -3.72 -5.73 5.25
N SER A 224 -3.05 -5.33 6.35
CA SER A 224 -2.76 -6.24 7.45
C SER A 224 -4.01 -6.49 8.30
N PRO A 225 -4.46 -7.75 8.47
CA PRO A 225 -5.57 -8.07 9.36
C PRO A 225 -5.16 -8.03 10.85
N LEU A 226 -3.90 -7.70 11.16
CA LEU A 226 -3.31 -7.89 12.48
C LEU A 226 -4.01 -7.10 13.60
N PRO A 227 -4.40 -5.82 13.42
CA PRO A 227 -5.12 -5.09 14.49
C PRO A 227 -6.47 -5.74 14.83
N ALA A 228 -7.30 -6.02 13.81
CA ALA A 228 -8.58 -6.71 13.96
C ALA A 228 -8.41 -8.11 14.57
N PHE A 229 -7.39 -8.85 14.12
CA PHE A 229 -7.06 -10.16 14.67
C PHE A 229 -6.74 -10.10 16.18
N ILE A 230 -5.89 -9.17 16.62
CA ILE A 230 -5.56 -9.03 18.04
C ILE A 230 -6.77 -8.56 18.85
N HIS A 231 -7.58 -7.64 18.30
CA HIS A 231 -8.83 -7.22 18.92
C HIS A 231 -9.74 -8.41 19.20
N LYS A 232 -10.03 -9.23 18.18
CA LYS A 232 -10.87 -10.43 18.31
C LYS A 232 -10.41 -11.39 19.41
N HIS A 233 -9.10 -11.50 19.63
CA HIS A 233 -8.53 -12.41 20.64
C HIS A 233 -8.42 -11.82 22.04
N THR A 234 -8.57 -10.50 22.19
CA THR A 234 -8.28 -9.80 23.46
C THR A 234 -9.47 -8.98 23.97
N GLY A 235 -10.41 -8.61 23.11
CA GLY A 235 -11.48 -7.66 23.41
C GLY A 235 -10.98 -6.24 23.71
N ALA A 236 -9.70 -5.93 23.41
CA ALA A 236 -9.12 -4.62 23.66
C ALA A 236 -9.66 -3.58 22.67
N PRO A 237 -10.01 -2.35 23.11
CA PRO A 237 -10.37 -1.27 22.21
C PRO A 237 -9.25 -0.97 21.20
N ILE A 238 -9.64 -0.62 19.99
CA ILE A 238 -8.77 -0.10 18.95
C ILE A 238 -8.94 1.41 18.90
N ILE A 239 -7.84 2.16 18.86
CA ILE A 239 -7.83 3.59 18.60
C ILE A 239 -6.79 3.92 17.54
N GLY A 240 -6.99 5.00 16.80
CA GLY A 240 -6.05 5.56 15.84
C GLY A 240 -5.13 6.59 16.48
N ILE A 241 -3.93 6.75 15.92
CA ILE A 241 -3.02 7.84 16.25
C ILE A 241 -2.43 8.43 14.97
N SER A 242 -2.49 9.75 14.86
CA SER A 242 -1.87 10.52 13.78
C SER A 242 -0.79 11.45 14.33
N MET A 243 0.23 11.75 13.53
CA MET A 243 1.26 12.73 13.88
C MET A 243 1.54 13.65 12.70
N LYS A 244 1.12 14.92 12.79
CA LYS A 244 1.36 15.93 11.76
C LYS A 244 2.41 16.94 12.19
N THR A 245 3.19 17.44 11.24
CA THR A 245 4.16 18.51 11.50
C THR A 245 3.42 19.84 11.59
N THR A 246 3.56 20.56 12.70
CA THR A 246 2.94 21.90 12.88
C THR A 246 3.89 23.03 12.55
N SER A 247 5.18 22.83 12.85
CA SER A 247 6.28 23.71 12.47
C SER A 247 7.59 22.91 12.49
N PRO A 248 8.70 23.42 11.91
CA PRO A 248 9.95 22.69 11.89
C PRO A 248 10.38 22.16 13.26
N GLY A 249 10.47 20.83 13.40
CA GLY A 249 10.85 20.19 14.66
C GLY A 249 9.76 20.15 15.74
N LYS A 250 8.50 20.48 15.40
CA LYS A 250 7.33 20.40 16.27
C LYS A 250 6.21 19.60 15.59
N TRP A 251 5.52 18.78 16.37
CA TRP A 251 4.46 17.92 15.87
C TRP A 251 3.23 17.98 16.78
N LYS A 252 2.07 17.76 16.17
CA LYS A 252 0.81 17.55 16.87
C LYS A 252 0.40 16.08 16.70
N VAL A 253 0.12 15.43 17.81
CA VAL A 253 -0.40 14.06 17.87
C VAL A 253 -1.89 14.14 18.16
N ALA A 254 -2.69 13.39 17.42
CA ALA A 254 -4.13 13.31 17.68
C ALA A 254 -4.56 11.84 17.75
N PHE A 255 -5.47 11.54 18.68
CA PHE A 255 -6.11 10.23 18.79
C PHE A 255 -7.46 10.23 18.06
N HIS A 256 -7.83 9.06 17.55
CA HIS A 256 -9.02 8.88 16.70
C HIS A 256 -9.78 7.63 17.14
N GLU A 257 -11.10 7.69 17.14
CA GLU A 257 -11.94 6.50 17.31
C GLU A 257 -12.21 5.85 15.95
N PRO A 258 -12.24 4.51 15.87
CA PRO A 258 -12.76 3.85 14.69
C PRO A 258 -14.28 4.04 14.60
N GLU A 259 -14.78 4.26 13.40
CA GLU A 259 -16.22 4.18 13.12
C GLU A 259 -16.62 2.70 13.09
N ILE A 260 -17.34 2.25 14.12
CA ILE A 260 -17.80 0.86 14.26
C ILE A 260 -19.24 0.91 14.77
N SER A 261 -20.18 0.29 14.05
CA SER A 261 -21.58 0.28 14.48
C SER A 261 -21.78 -0.69 15.66
N GLU A 262 -22.83 -0.45 16.45
CA GLU A 262 -23.13 -1.33 17.58
C GLU A 262 -23.44 -2.76 17.10
N GLY A 263 -22.76 -3.75 17.68
CA GLY A 263 -22.92 -5.16 17.31
C GLY A 263 -22.07 -5.61 16.12
N GLU A 264 -21.32 -4.73 15.46
CA GLU A 264 -20.40 -5.11 14.38
C GLU A 264 -19.07 -5.68 14.91
N ASP A 265 -18.60 -6.73 14.26
CA ASP A 265 -17.27 -7.28 14.49
C ASP A 265 -16.22 -6.39 13.82
N VAL A 266 -15.15 -6.07 14.55
CA VAL A 266 -14.06 -5.24 14.01
C VAL A 266 -13.25 -6.04 12.99
N THR A 267 -13.16 -5.50 11.78
CA THR A 267 -12.48 -6.15 10.64
C THR A 267 -11.42 -5.25 10.02
N THR A 268 -10.67 -5.77 9.04
CA THR A 268 -9.67 -4.99 8.29
C THR A 268 -10.29 -3.77 7.57
N ALA A 269 -11.57 -3.81 7.18
CA ALA A 269 -12.26 -2.67 6.58
C ALA A 269 -12.37 -1.47 7.55
N HIS A 270 -12.73 -1.75 8.81
CA HIS A 270 -12.76 -0.72 9.87
C HIS A 270 -11.37 -0.13 10.13
N ILE A 271 -10.32 -0.97 10.07
CA ILE A 271 -8.93 -0.50 10.21
C ILE A 271 -8.52 0.37 9.02
N ALA A 272 -8.95 0.03 7.80
CA ALA A 272 -8.68 0.83 6.61
C ALA A 272 -9.35 2.21 6.70
N ALA A 273 -10.63 2.27 7.08
CA ALA A 273 -11.34 3.53 7.29
C ALA A 273 -10.67 4.40 8.38
N LEU A 274 -10.28 3.79 9.52
CA LEU A 274 -9.53 4.49 10.55
C LEU A 274 -8.18 5.03 10.04
N LEU A 275 -7.47 4.26 9.20
CA LEU A 275 -6.23 4.70 8.57
C LEU A 275 -6.45 5.85 7.58
N GLU A 276 -7.57 5.89 6.86
CA GLU A 276 -7.94 7.03 6.02
C GLU A 276 -8.14 8.29 6.86
N THR A 277 -8.84 8.20 7.99
CA THR A 277 -8.98 9.31 8.96
C THR A 277 -7.64 9.78 9.52
N ILE A 278 -6.72 8.85 9.84
CA ILE A 278 -5.37 9.16 10.33
C ILE A 278 -4.54 9.88 9.25
N VAL A 279 -4.52 9.34 8.04
CA VAL A 279 -3.71 9.85 6.92
C VAL A 279 -4.19 11.23 6.47
N THR A 280 -5.51 11.45 6.45
CA THR A 280 -6.10 12.73 6.03
C THR A 280 -5.80 13.88 6.99
N GLN A 281 -5.35 13.61 8.23
CA GLN A 281 -4.88 14.66 9.15
C GLN A 281 -3.69 15.45 8.59
N SER A 282 -2.84 14.81 7.78
CA SER A 282 -1.78 15.46 7.01
C SER A 282 -1.21 14.52 5.97
N ILE A 283 -1.76 14.59 4.75
CA ILE A 283 -1.28 13.78 3.62
C ILE A 283 0.18 14.08 3.25
N ILE A 284 0.71 15.27 3.57
CA ILE A 284 2.11 15.62 3.26
C ILE A 284 3.11 15.01 4.24
N ASP A 285 2.66 14.60 5.43
CA ASP A 285 3.50 14.00 6.46
C ASP A 285 3.63 12.47 6.31
N VAL A 286 2.82 11.84 5.47
CA VAL A 286 2.85 10.38 5.23
C VAL A 286 4.04 9.99 4.36
N PHE A 287 4.64 8.85 4.68
CA PHE A 287 5.77 8.26 3.96
C PHE A 287 5.33 7.56 2.66
N TRP A 288 4.92 8.34 1.65
CA TRP A 288 4.45 7.84 0.34
C TRP A 288 5.52 7.23 -0.58
N MET A 289 6.70 6.89 -0.06
CA MET A 289 7.81 6.35 -0.86
C MET A 289 7.62 4.88 -1.25
N GLN A 290 6.66 4.20 -0.62
CA GLN A 290 6.24 2.84 -0.94
C GLN A 290 5.12 2.85 -1.98
N ASP A 291 5.17 1.91 -2.91
CA ASP A 291 4.12 1.71 -3.91
C ASP A 291 3.01 0.83 -3.30
N LEU A 292 1.98 1.48 -2.76
CA LEU A 292 0.93 0.82 -1.97
C LEU A 292 0.02 -0.05 -2.85
N TRP A 293 -0.30 0.43 -4.05
CA TRP A 293 -1.16 -0.22 -5.04
C TRP A 293 -0.37 -0.82 -6.21
N ARG A 294 0.86 -1.27 -5.92
CA ARG A 294 1.77 -1.82 -6.92
C ARG A 294 1.14 -2.96 -7.73
N MET A 295 1.20 -2.84 -9.05
CA MET A 295 0.89 -3.92 -9.98
C MET A 295 2.06 -4.90 -10.12
N ASN A 296 1.75 -6.19 -10.20
CA ASN A 296 2.75 -7.23 -10.47
C ASN A 296 3.04 -7.27 -11.98
N THR A 297 4.28 -7.07 -12.40
CA THR A 297 4.61 -6.98 -13.83
C THR A 297 4.36 -8.28 -14.60
N THR A 298 4.48 -9.43 -13.95
CA THR A 298 4.24 -10.74 -14.58
C THR A 298 2.77 -11.17 -14.54
N ARG A 299 2.06 -10.76 -13.49
CA ARG A 299 0.62 -11.00 -13.31
C ARG A 299 -0.08 -9.68 -13.01
N PRO A 300 -0.19 -8.78 -14.00
CA PRO A 300 -0.62 -7.39 -13.78
C PRO A 300 -2.02 -7.26 -13.19
N LEU A 301 -2.85 -8.30 -13.34
CA LEU A 301 -4.21 -8.30 -12.88
C LEU A 301 -4.40 -9.06 -11.55
N GLU A 302 -3.35 -9.68 -11.00
CA GLU A 302 -3.41 -10.40 -9.72
C GLU A 302 -3.75 -9.47 -8.54
N LEU A 303 -4.77 -9.84 -7.75
CA LEU A 303 -5.02 -9.26 -6.43
C LEU A 303 -4.36 -10.13 -5.34
N PRO A 304 -3.29 -9.64 -4.69
CA PRO A 304 -2.53 -10.42 -3.73
C PRO A 304 -3.20 -10.42 -2.35
N GLY A 305 -4.00 -11.43 -2.02
CA GLY A 305 -4.65 -11.52 -0.71
C GLY A 305 -5.23 -12.90 -0.44
N ARG A 306 -5.80 -13.07 0.76
CA ARG A 306 -6.44 -14.34 1.17
C ARG A 306 -7.95 -14.33 0.97
N GLU A 307 -8.58 -13.20 1.25
CA GLU A 307 -10.04 -13.05 1.38
C GLU A 307 -10.49 -11.68 0.86
N GLY A 308 -11.71 -11.63 0.32
CA GLY A 308 -12.42 -10.40 0.00
C GLY A 308 -11.94 -9.68 -1.27
N PRO A 309 -12.70 -8.68 -1.73
CA PRO A 309 -12.66 -7.40 -1.04
C PRO A 309 -13.59 -7.30 0.16
N MET A 310 -13.04 -6.93 1.31
CA MET A 310 -13.79 -6.62 2.52
C MET A 310 -14.16 -5.14 2.54
N ARG A 311 -15.42 -4.79 2.79
CA ARG A 311 -15.90 -3.41 2.87
C ARG A 311 -16.84 -3.22 4.05
N LEU A 312 -16.97 -1.98 4.52
CA LEU A 312 -18.03 -1.61 5.46
C LEU A 312 -19.41 -1.72 4.81
N GLN A 313 -20.43 -2.09 5.58
CA GLN A 313 -21.81 -2.14 5.10
C GLN A 313 -22.29 -0.81 4.48
N GLY A 314 -21.96 0.32 5.12
CA GLY A 314 -22.28 1.67 4.61
C GLY A 314 -21.62 2.01 3.27
N ASP A 315 -20.62 1.24 2.84
CA ASP A 315 -19.92 1.43 1.57
C ASP A 315 -20.43 0.52 0.45
N ARG A 316 -21.53 -0.21 0.67
CA ARG A 316 -22.05 -1.21 -0.26
C ARG A 316 -22.16 -0.69 -1.70
N ASP A 317 -22.75 0.49 -1.85
CA ASP A 317 -23.04 1.08 -3.16
C ASP A 317 -21.97 2.07 -3.63
N LYS A 318 -20.93 2.31 -2.82
CA LYS A 318 -19.83 3.18 -3.26
C LYS A 318 -19.02 2.46 -4.34
N PRO A 319 -18.70 3.09 -5.48
CA PRO A 319 -17.84 2.47 -6.48
C PRO A 319 -16.39 2.39 -6.00
N LEU A 320 -15.65 1.40 -6.48
CA LEU A 320 -14.19 1.39 -6.37
C LEU A 320 -13.58 2.31 -7.42
N TYR A 321 -12.36 2.76 -7.16
CA TYR A 321 -11.59 3.55 -8.11
C TYR A 321 -11.23 2.66 -9.31
N PRO A 322 -11.79 2.91 -10.52
CA PRO A 322 -11.56 2.03 -11.64
C PRO A 322 -10.11 2.09 -12.12
N PHE A 323 -9.60 0.96 -12.60
CA PHE A 323 -8.46 0.92 -13.48
C PHE A 323 -8.90 0.36 -14.84
N SER A 324 -8.62 1.10 -15.90
CA SER A 324 -9.12 0.78 -17.24
C SER A 324 -8.12 -0.10 -18.01
N ILE A 325 -8.61 -1.19 -18.58
CA ILE A 325 -7.84 -2.06 -19.49
C ILE A 325 -8.50 -2.11 -20.86
N LEU A 326 -7.69 -2.31 -21.89
CA LEU A 326 -8.16 -2.52 -23.25
C LEU A 326 -8.08 -4.00 -23.61
N VAL A 327 -9.12 -4.56 -24.18
CA VAL A 327 -9.10 -5.92 -24.72
C VAL A 327 -9.46 -5.88 -26.20
N ARG A 328 -8.50 -6.26 -27.04
CA ARG A 328 -8.73 -6.46 -28.48
C ARG A 328 -9.33 -7.85 -28.66
N VAL A 329 -10.60 -7.90 -29.01
CA VAL A 329 -11.34 -9.14 -29.28
C VAL A 329 -11.40 -9.41 -30.79
N PRO A 330 -11.80 -10.61 -31.26
CA PRO A 330 -11.91 -10.90 -32.69
C PRO A 330 -13.00 -10.08 -33.38
N ASP A 331 -12.88 -9.91 -34.70
CA ASP A 331 -13.86 -9.18 -35.50
C ASP A 331 -14.98 -10.07 -36.04
N ASN A 332 -15.04 -11.34 -35.66
CA ASN A 332 -15.99 -12.35 -36.12
C ASN A 332 -16.81 -12.85 -34.93
N GLY A 333 -18.15 -12.91 -35.05
CA GLY A 333 -19.06 -13.28 -33.95
C GLY A 333 -18.73 -14.63 -33.30
N PRO A 334 -18.68 -15.75 -34.04
CA PRO A 334 -18.21 -17.05 -33.55
C PRO A 334 -16.86 -17.03 -32.80
N GLU A 335 -15.87 -16.30 -33.28
CA GLU A 335 -14.56 -16.19 -32.59
C GLU A 335 -14.65 -15.30 -31.35
N PHE A 336 -15.44 -14.21 -31.41
CA PHE A 336 -15.72 -13.35 -30.27
C PHE A 336 -16.39 -14.12 -29.13
N ALA A 337 -17.36 -14.99 -29.45
CA ALA A 337 -18.04 -15.84 -28.47
C ALA A 337 -17.06 -16.69 -27.65
N GLN A 338 -15.97 -17.15 -28.28
CA GLN A 338 -14.93 -17.93 -27.60
C GLN A 338 -14.17 -17.13 -26.52
N THR A 339 -14.20 -15.79 -26.59
CA THR A 339 -13.53 -14.92 -25.61
C THR A 339 -14.39 -14.62 -24.38
N ILE A 340 -15.70 -14.87 -24.45
CA ILE A 340 -16.66 -14.52 -23.38
C ILE A 340 -16.30 -15.15 -22.04
N PRO A 341 -15.89 -16.42 -21.93
CA PRO A 341 -15.48 -17.01 -20.65
C PRO A 341 -14.31 -16.26 -20.01
N ALA A 342 -13.32 -15.87 -20.82
CA ALA A 342 -12.17 -15.11 -20.35
C ALA A 342 -12.58 -13.70 -19.90
N LEU A 343 -13.40 -12.99 -20.69
CA LEU A 343 -13.92 -11.66 -20.35
C LEU A 343 -14.75 -11.68 -19.05
N THR A 344 -15.55 -12.72 -18.88
CA THR A 344 -16.35 -12.96 -17.67
C THR A 344 -15.44 -13.16 -16.45
N ALA A 345 -14.39 -13.99 -16.58
CA ALA A 345 -13.40 -14.17 -15.53
C ALA A 345 -12.67 -12.85 -15.21
N LEU A 346 -12.39 -12.00 -16.21
CA LEU A 346 -11.80 -10.67 -15.98
C LEU A 346 -12.73 -9.82 -15.11
N ALA A 347 -14.00 -9.68 -15.50
CA ALA A 347 -14.98 -8.86 -14.80
C ALA A 347 -15.24 -9.35 -13.36
N HIS A 348 -15.28 -10.66 -13.14
CA HIS A 348 -15.55 -11.23 -11.81
C HIS A 348 -14.36 -11.14 -10.85
N SER A 349 -13.14 -11.38 -11.33
CA SER A 349 -11.95 -11.42 -10.47
C SER A 349 -11.46 -10.03 -10.04
N ARG A 350 -11.83 -8.97 -10.78
CA ARG A 350 -11.48 -7.58 -10.52
C ARG A 350 -12.70 -6.66 -10.58
N PRO A 351 -13.42 -6.49 -9.45
CA PRO A 351 -14.55 -5.57 -9.42
C PRO A 351 -14.16 -4.09 -9.59
N ASP A 352 -12.87 -3.75 -9.48
CA ASP A 352 -12.29 -2.43 -9.75
C ASP A 352 -11.82 -2.26 -11.21
N CYS A 353 -12.05 -3.24 -12.09
CA CYS A 353 -11.62 -3.19 -13.49
C CYS A 353 -12.71 -2.54 -14.37
N ASP A 354 -12.32 -1.50 -15.11
CA ASP A 354 -13.14 -0.95 -16.20
C ASP A 354 -12.69 -1.56 -17.54
N LEU A 355 -13.56 -2.38 -18.13
CA LEU A 355 -13.24 -3.19 -19.30
C LEU A 355 -13.61 -2.44 -20.58
N HIS A 356 -12.61 -2.12 -21.41
CA HIS A 356 -12.82 -1.55 -22.74
C HIS A 356 -12.61 -2.61 -23.81
N LEU A 357 -13.63 -2.90 -24.62
CA LEU A 357 -13.49 -3.79 -25.77
C LEU A 357 -13.15 -2.99 -27.02
N LEU A 358 -12.20 -3.48 -27.82
CA LEU A 358 -11.85 -2.93 -29.12
C LEU A 358 -12.13 -3.97 -30.20
N ALA A 359 -12.99 -3.63 -31.16
CA ALA A 359 -13.29 -4.45 -32.33
C ALA A 359 -13.84 -3.61 -33.49
N ARG A 360 -14.10 -4.23 -34.65
CA ARG A 360 -14.88 -3.60 -35.72
C ARG A 360 -16.34 -3.37 -35.29
N GLU A 361 -16.94 -2.31 -35.81
CA GLU A 361 -18.30 -1.87 -35.46
C GLU A 361 -19.35 -3.00 -35.54
N ARG A 362 -19.20 -3.94 -36.47
CA ARG A 362 -20.11 -5.09 -36.63
C ARG A 362 -20.23 -5.99 -35.39
N ILE A 363 -19.24 -5.98 -34.48
CA ILE A 363 -19.25 -6.79 -33.24
C ILE A 363 -20.00 -6.11 -32.10
N ARG A 364 -20.40 -4.83 -32.22
CA ARG A 364 -21.04 -4.09 -31.13
C ARG A 364 -22.28 -4.79 -30.56
N ASN A 365 -23.12 -5.36 -31.42
CA ASN A 365 -24.35 -6.04 -31.00
C ASN A 365 -24.05 -7.35 -30.27
N ASP A 366 -23.09 -8.13 -30.77
CA ASP A 366 -22.62 -9.36 -30.12
C ASP A 366 -22.02 -9.04 -28.74
N ALA A 367 -21.18 -8.01 -28.68
CA ALA A 367 -20.59 -7.54 -27.43
C ALA A 367 -21.65 -7.09 -26.42
N SER A 368 -22.63 -6.28 -26.86
CA SER A 368 -23.73 -5.81 -26.01
C SER A 368 -24.59 -6.96 -25.48
N SER A 369 -24.69 -8.05 -26.23
CA SER A 369 -25.46 -9.25 -25.86
C SER A 369 -24.65 -10.27 -25.05
N SER A 370 -23.35 -10.04 -24.82
CA SER A 370 -22.44 -10.99 -24.15
C SER A 370 -22.68 -11.16 -22.65
N GLY A 371 -23.42 -10.24 -22.02
CA GLY A 371 -23.64 -10.22 -20.56
C GLY A 371 -22.45 -9.72 -19.73
N VAL A 372 -21.31 -9.41 -20.36
CA VAL A 372 -20.14 -8.83 -19.67
C VAL A 372 -20.28 -7.31 -19.64
N THR A 373 -20.14 -6.67 -18.47
CA THR A 373 -20.11 -5.20 -18.37
C THR A 373 -18.84 -4.65 -19.02
N HIS A 374 -19.00 -3.79 -20.03
CA HIS A 374 -17.87 -3.20 -20.77
C HIS A 374 -18.26 -1.89 -21.45
N THR A 375 -17.24 -1.14 -21.88
CA THR A 375 -17.38 -0.02 -22.83
C THR A 375 -16.81 -0.45 -24.18
N PHE A 376 -17.62 -0.39 -25.24
CA PHE A 376 -17.19 -0.79 -26.59
C PHE A 376 -16.61 0.37 -27.40
N HIS A 377 -15.46 0.15 -28.02
CA HIS A 377 -14.81 1.07 -28.96
C HIS A 377 -14.68 0.42 -30.34
N SER A 378 -15.12 1.13 -31.36
CA SER A 378 -14.91 0.71 -32.76
C SER A 378 -13.50 1.09 -33.20
N ILE A 379 -12.85 0.15 -33.89
CA ILE A 379 -11.51 0.36 -34.44
C ILE A 379 -11.51 1.41 -35.57
N GLU A 380 -12.62 1.56 -36.27
CA GLU A 380 -12.84 2.59 -37.29
C GLU A 380 -12.78 4.01 -36.69
N GLY A 381 -13.10 4.17 -35.40
CA GLY A 381 -13.04 5.46 -34.71
C GLY A 381 -11.62 5.99 -34.46
N ASN A 382 -10.59 5.14 -34.57
CA ASN A 382 -9.17 5.47 -34.43
C ASN A 382 -8.81 6.30 -33.16
N LYS A 383 -9.60 6.13 -32.09
CA LYS A 383 -9.42 6.82 -30.80
C LYS A 383 -9.63 5.83 -29.67
N LEU A 384 -8.72 5.87 -28.69
CA LEU A 384 -8.81 5.10 -27.47
C LEU A 384 -9.09 6.02 -26.28
N PRO A 385 -9.74 5.52 -25.21
CA PRO A 385 -9.88 6.28 -23.98
C PRO A 385 -8.52 6.57 -23.36
N SER A 386 -8.43 7.70 -22.66
CA SER A 386 -7.27 8.01 -21.84
C SER A 386 -7.25 7.12 -20.59
N GLY A 387 -6.08 6.95 -19.96
CA GLY A 387 -5.96 6.22 -18.69
C GLY A 387 -5.85 4.70 -18.79
N LEU A 388 -5.85 4.12 -19.99
CA LEU A 388 -5.61 2.69 -20.20
C LEU A 388 -4.23 2.26 -19.67
N ILE A 389 -4.23 1.34 -18.70
CA ILE A 389 -3.01 0.90 -18.02
C ILE A 389 -2.28 -0.24 -18.74
N LEU A 390 -3.01 -1.05 -19.51
CA LEU A 390 -2.49 -2.13 -20.33
C LEU A 390 -3.53 -2.54 -21.39
N ALA A 391 -3.08 -3.33 -22.36
CA ALA A 391 -3.94 -4.03 -23.31
C ALA A 391 -3.75 -5.55 -23.24
N ILE A 392 -4.78 -6.29 -23.62
CA ILE A 392 -4.76 -7.74 -23.82
C ILE A 392 -5.27 -8.04 -25.23
N ALA A 393 -4.58 -8.90 -25.97
CA ALA A 393 -5.04 -9.34 -27.28
C ALA A 393 -5.64 -10.75 -27.19
N PHE A 394 -6.97 -10.83 -27.27
CA PHE A 394 -7.76 -12.05 -27.38
C PHE A 394 -8.04 -12.37 -28.85
N THR A 395 -6.99 -12.56 -29.61
CA THR A 395 -7.07 -12.89 -31.04
C THR A 395 -5.78 -13.56 -31.48
N ASP A 396 -5.88 -14.50 -32.41
CA ASP A 396 -4.72 -15.09 -33.11
C ASP A 396 -4.50 -14.55 -34.52
N HIS A 397 -5.33 -13.60 -34.96
CA HIS A 397 -5.20 -12.95 -36.25
C HIS A 397 -4.10 -11.89 -36.24
N GLU A 398 -3.12 -12.07 -37.12
CA GLU A 398 -1.98 -11.15 -37.24
C GLU A 398 -2.42 -9.72 -37.57
N ARG A 399 -3.39 -9.57 -38.48
CA ARG A 399 -3.92 -8.25 -38.88
C ARG A 399 -4.52 -7.50 -37.68
N THR A 400 -5.39 -8.16 -36.93
CA THR A 400 -6.08 -7.65 -35.74
C THR A 400 -5.08 -7.19 -34.67
N THR A 401 -4.00 -7.96 -34.53
CA THR A 401 -2.89 -7.68 -33.62
C THR A 401 -2.08 -6.45 -34.07
N ARG A 402 -1.75 -6.34 -35.36
CA ARG A 402 -1.05 -5.18 -35.93
C ARG A 402 -1.87 -3.89 -35.76
N GLU A 403 -3.18 -3.94 -36.00
CA GLU A 403 -4.08 -2.79 -35.79
C GLU A 403 -4.04 -2.30 -34.33
N LEU A 404 -4.06 -3.20 -33.35
CA LEU A 404 -3.87 -2.83 -31.94
C LEU A 404 -2.52 -2.15 -31.69
N ALA A 405 -1.44 -2.69 -32.27
CA ALA A 405 -0.10 -2.11 -32.13
C ALA A 405 -0.02 -0.68 -32.69
N HIS A 406 -0.81 -0.33 -33.70
CA HIS A 406 -0.87 1.03 -34.22
C HIS A 406 -1.63 1.99 -33.30
N LEU A 407 -2.63 1.49 -32.58
CA LEU A 407 -3.52 2.29 -31.74
C LEU A 407 -3.01 2.48 -30.31
N TYR A 408 -2.38 1.46 -29.74
CA TYR A 408 -1.97 1.43 -28.34
C TYR A 408 -0.45 1.21 -28.21
N ALA A 409 0.21 2.13 -27.49
CA ALA A 409 1.65 2.10 -27.27
C ALA A 409 2.06 1.54 -25.88
N GLY A 410 1.08 1.25 -25.01
CA GLY A 410 1.35 0.74 -23.66
C GLY A 410 1.62 -0.77 -23.60
N PRO A 411 1.80 -1.34 -22.40
CA PRO A 411 2.06 -2.77 -22.21
C PRO A 411 0.92 -3.62 -22.78
N THR A 412 1.24 -4.56 -23.66
CA THR A 412 0.27 -5.43 -24.33
C THR A 412 0.59 -6.89 -24.07
N TYR A 413 -0.39 -7.65 -23.58
CA TYR A 413 -0.23 -9.07 -23.24
C TYR A 413 -0.97 -9.95 -24.24
N THR A 414 -0.31 -11.00 -24.73
CA THR A 414 -0.86 -11.85 -25.79
C THR A 414 -0.29 -13.26 -25.76
N LEU A 415 -0.82 -14.16 -26.59
CA LEU A 415 -0.27 -15.50 -26.77
C LEU A 415 1.09 -15.45 -27.48
N PRO A 416 1.95 -16.48 -27.34
CA PRO A 416 3.25 -16.48 -27.99
C PRO A 416 3.17 -16.38 -29.52
N SER A 417 2.17 -17.00 -30.14
CA SER A 417 1.96 -17.03 -31.60
C SER A 417 1.60 -15.66 -32.20
N THR A 418 1.18 -14.71 -31.37
CA THR A 418 0.64 -13.40 -31.77
C THR A 418 1.52 -12.24 -31.35
N MET A 419 2.70 -12.55 -30.79
CA MET A 419 3.63 -11.55 -30.31
C MET A 419 4.13 -10.66 -31.46
N GLN A 420 4.13 -9.34 -31.25
CA GLN A 420 4.77 -8.39 -32.15
C GLN A 420 6.22 -8.14 -31.72
N SER A 421 7.06 -7.67 -32.64
CA SER A 421 8.49 -7.42 -32.40
C SER A 421 8.80 -6.22 -31.48
N ARG A 422 7.78 -5.55 -30.92
CA ARG A 422 7.97 -4.36 -30.08
C ARG A 422 8.22 -4.73 -28.62
N GLU A 423 9.05 -3.95 -27.94
CA GLU A 423 9.44 -4.20 -26.54
C GLU A 423 8.27 -4.14 -25.53
N ASN A 424 7.18 -3.45 -25.89
CA ASN A 424 5.98 -3.33 -25.05
C ASN A 424 5.00 -4.51 -25.19
N TRP A 425 5.32 -5.51 -26.00
CA TRP A 425 4.53 -6.74 -26.16
C TRP A 425 5.10 -7.86 -25.30
N HIS A 426 4.23 -8.50 -24.53
CA HIS A 426 4.59 -9.53 -23.57
C HIS A 426 3.85 -10.83 -23.91
N SER A 427 4.61 -11.87 -24.23
CA SER A 427 4.04 -13.20 -24.44
C SER A 427 3.70 -13.86 -23.10
N VAL A 428 2.56 -14.55 -23.08
CA VAL A 428 2.07 -15.28 -21.92
C VAL A 428 1.95 -16.75 -22.29
N PRO A 429 2.80 -17.63 -21.75
CA PRO A 429 2.73 -19.06 -22.05
C PRO A 429 1.47 -19.68 -21.42
N ILE A 430 0.84 -20.56 -22.17
CA ILE A 430 -0.30 -21.42 -21.78
C ILE A 430 -0.06 -22.83 -22.30
N GLU A 431 -0.86 -23.81 -21.87
CA GLU A 431 -0.76 -25.20 -22.33
C GLU A 431 -1.09 -25.34 -23.83
N GLU A 432 -0.40 -26.24 -24.54
CA GLU A 432 -0.36 -26.26 -26.01
C GLU A 432 -1.55 -26.99 -26.70
N ASN A 433 -2.46 -27.62 -25.95
CA ASN A 433 -3.59 -28.39 -26.51
C ASN A 433 -4.94 -28.00 -25.87
N LEU A 434 -5.21 -26.69 -25.82
CA LEU A 434 -6.44 -26.16 -25.25
C LEU A 434 -7.48 -25.86 -26.35
N SER A 435 -8.77 -26.01 -26.01
CA SER A 435 -9.84 -25.50 -26.86
C SER A 435 -9.68 -23.99 -27.09
N PRO A 436 -10.24 -23.40 -28.16
CA PRO A 436 -10.15 -21.96 -28.38
C PRO A 436 -10.61 -21.11 -27.20
N GLU A 437 -11.67 -21.53 -26.50
CA GLU A 437 -12.17 -20.90 -25.28
C GLU A 437 -11.16 -21.00 -24.12
N ASP A 438 -10.65 -22.21 -23.89
CA ASP A 438 -9.69 -22.48 -22.82
C ASP A 438 -8.36 -21.76 -23.03
N ARG A 439 -7.98 -21.46 -24.29
CA ARG A 439 -6.80 -20.63 -24.61
C ARG A 439 -6.94 -19.23 -24.04
N TRP A 440 -8.07 -18.56 -24.28
CA TRP A 440 -8.30 -17.19 -23.78
C TRP A 440 -8.46 -17.17 -22.27
N LEU A 441 -9.15 -18.15 -21.71
CA LEU A 441 -9.30 -18.29 -20.27
C LEU A 441 -7.95 -18.59 -19.60
N GLY A 442 -7.11 -19.44 -20.20
CA GLY A 442 -5.75 -19.73 -19.75
C GLY A 442 -4.86 -18.48 -19.76
N LEU A 443 -4.95 -17.65 -20.81
CA LEU A 443 -4.25 -16.37 -20.90
C LEU A 443 -4.66 -15.43 -19.75
N ALA A 444 -5.96 -15.27 -19.51
CA ALA A 444 -6.49 -14.46 -18.40
C ALA A 444 -6.00 -14.99 -17.03
N ARG A 445 -6.03 -16.31 -16.82
CA ARG A 445 -5.52 -16.97 -15.60
C ARG A 445 -4.04 -16.74 -15.38
N SER A 446 -3.23 -16.85 -16.42
CA SER A 446 -1.79 -16.57 -16.35
C SER A 446 -1.49 -15.12 -15.97
N LEU A 447 -2.36 -14.17 -16.35
CA LEU A 447 -2.26 -12.75 -15.98
C LEU A 447 -2.80 -12.42 -14.57
N GLY A 448 -3.47 -13.38 -13.91
CA GLY A 448 -3.95 -13.26 -12.52
C GLY A 448 -5.46 -13.40 -12.33
N MET A 449 -6.23 -13.69 -13.39
CA MET A 449 -7.69 -13.63 -13.40
C MET A 449 -8.27 -15.05 -13.35
N HIS A 450 -8.91 -15.43 -12.25
CA HIS A 450 -9.31 -16.82 -12.00
C HIS A 450 -10.72 -16.92 -11.43
N ASP A 451 -11.29 -18.13 -11.56
CA ASP A 451 -12.53 -18.56 -10.94
C ASP A 451 -12.26 -19.45 -9.71
N PRO A 452 -13.08 -19.39 -8.64
CA PRO A 452 -14.18 -18.45 -8.42
C PRO A 452 -13.69 -17.09 -7.86
N PRO A 453 -14.51 -16.04 -7.93
CA PRO A 453 -14.12 -14.69 -7.52
C PRO A 453 -13.78 -14.59 -6.02
N PRO A 454 -12.96 -13.60 -5.64
CA PRO A 454 -12.96 -13.17 -4.24
C PRO A 454 -14.36 -12.65 -3.90
N GLN A 455 -15.04 -13.32 -2.99
CA GLN A 455 -16.38 -12.93 -2.58
C GLN A 455 -16.34 -11.58 -1.87
N TRP A 456 -17.16 -10.64 -2.31
CA TRP A 456 -17.37 -9.40 -1.58
C TRP A 456 -17.90 -9.73 -0.19
N THR A 457 -17.17 -9.29 0.83
CA THR A 457 -17.58 -9.45 2.21
C THR A 457 -17.91 -8.07 2.76
N TYR A 458 -19.18 -7.86 3.07
CA TYR A 458 -19.64 -6.65 3.77
C TYR A 458 -19.62 -6.95 5.26
N VAL A 459 -19.08 -6.02 6.04
CA VAL A 459 -18.85 -6.16 7.48
C VAL A 459 -19.43 -4.98 8.22
#